data_AF-A0A952S334-F1
#
_entry.id   AF-A0A952S334-F1
#
_cell.length_a   1.000
_cell.length_b   1.000
_cell.length_c   1.000
_cell.angle_alpha   90.00
_cell.angle_beta   90.00
_cell.angle_gamma   90.00
#
_symmetry.space_group_name_H-M   'P 1'
#
loop_
_entity.id
_entity.type
_entity.pdbx_description
1 polymer ?
#
loop_
_entity_poly.entity_id
_entity_poly.type
_entity_poly.pdbx_seq_one_letter_code
_entity_poly.pdbx_strand_id
1 'polypeptide(L)'
;MAAGCGVRFDMEDQPRYETYQKSDGIFSDGRASRTPPDGTVARGHLNEDKAFYTGKIDNPDLNAQVESTTDASGNTLVTSFPNAIDEFPLPVTRELIDRGEERYNIYCIVCHGPVGAGDGMIVRRGFSQPPTYHDDRLRNAPVGHFFDVITNGWGRMNGYAASIPAADRWAIVAYIRTLQVSQNPDQALKMNTNTQANTQASPAVEEKPAANTNTSGGATQ
;
A
#
# COMPACT_ATOMS: atom_id res chain seq x y z
N MET A 1 -9.54 59.10 -14.42
CA MET A 1 -8.44 58.11 -14.40
C MET A 1 -8.73 57.15 -13.26
N ALA A 2 -9.29 55.97 -13.56
CA ALA A 2 -9.55 54.96 -12.55
C ALA A 2 -8.24 54.20 -12.29
N ALA A 3 -7.71 54.33 -11.07
CA ALA A 3 -6.62 53.50 -10.59
C ALA A 3 -7.16 52.07 -10.45
N GLY A 4 -6.82 51.22 -11.42
CA GLY A 4 -7.10 49.79 -11.32
C GLY A 4 -6.34 49.20 -10.14
N CYS A 5 -7.03 48.47 -9.28
CA CYS A 5 -6.45 47.68 -8.21
C CYS A 5 -5.52 46.62 -8.85
N GLY A 6 -4.22 46.90 -8.91
CA GLY A 6 -3.23 46.02 -9.53
C GLY A 6 -2.99 44.79 -8.65
N VAL A 7 -3.21 43.61 -9.21
CA VAL A 7 -2.84 42.34 -8.58
C VAL A 7 -1.33 42.32 -8.36
N ARG A 8 -0.87 42.16 -7.11
CA ARG A 8 0.55 42.04 -6.77
C ARG A 8 0.93 40.57 -6.74
N PHE A 9 2.00 40.22 -7.45
CA PHE A 9 2.54 38.85 -7.51
C PHE A 9 3.84 38.71 -6.71
N ASP A 10 4.12 39.65 -5.81
CA ASP A 10 5.44 39.85 -5.19
C ASP A 10 5.99 38.60 -4.46
N MET A 11 5.11 37.69 -4.03
CA MET A 11 5.46 36.45 -3.30
C MET A 11 4.66 35.22 -3.75
N GLU A 12 3.97 35.30 -4.89
CA GLU A 12 3.21 34.17 -5.45
C GLU A 12 4.14 33.12 -6.06
N ASP A 13 5.21 33.58 -6.73
CA ASP A 13 6.34 32.74 -7.13
C ASP A 13 7.56 33.12 -6.28
N GLN A 14 8.01 32.18 -5.46
CA GLN A 14 9.08 32.40 -4.50
C GLN A 14 10.39 31.83 -5.05
N PRO A 15 11.56 32.39 -4.71
CA PRO A 15 12.86 31.89 -5.17
C PRO A 15 13.29 30.62 -4.40
N ARG A 16 12.42 29.61 -4.37
CA ARG A 16 12.63 28.28 -3.80
C ARG A 16 11.90 27.26 -4.67
N TYR A 17 12.32 26.00 -4.62
CA TYR A 17 11.57 24.92 -5.27
C TYR A 17 10.55 24.30 -4.32
N GLU A 18 9.30 24.24 -4.74
CA GLU A 18 8.30 23.35 -4.17
C GLU A 18 8.50 21.91 -4.67
N THR A 19 7.96 20.91 -3.96
CA THR A 19 8.23 19.49 -4.19
C THR A 19 8.05 19.06 -5.65
N TYR A 20 6.94 19.45 -6.28
CA TYR A 20 6.64 19.09 -7.68
C TYR A 20 6.86 20.24 -8.67
N GLN A 21 7.59 21.28 -8.27
CA GLN A 21 7.96 22.37 -9.16
C GLN A 21 8.98 21.90 -10.19
N LYS A 22 8.90 22.48 -11.39
CA LYS A 22 9.88 22.27 -12.44
C LYS A 22 11.21 22.91 -12.03
N SER A 23 12.33 22.24 -12.27
CA SER A 23 13.64 22.85 -12.16
C SER A 23 13.97 23.64 -13.43
N ASP A 24 14.32 24.92 -13.29
CA ASP A 24 14.62 25.77 -14.44
C ASP A 24 16.06 25.58 -14.91
N GLY A 25 16.28 24.48 -15.63
CA GLY A 25 17.54 24.19 -16.32
C GLY A 25 18.68 23.67 -15.43
N ILE A 26 18.47 23.52 -14.12
CA ILE A 26 19.47 22.94 -13.21
C ILE A 26 19.65 21.44 -13.46
N PHE A 27 18.55 20.69 -13.60
CA PHE A 27 18.58 19.25 -13.84
C PHE A 27 18.02 18.92 -15.22
N SER A 28 18.64 17.94 -15.88
CA SER A 28 18.29 17.53 -17.25
C SER A 28 16.89 16.90 -17.36
N ASP A 29 16.37 16.33 -16.28
CA ASP A 29 15.03 15.75 -16.18
C ASP A 29 13.94 16.78 -15.82
N GLY A 30 14.33 18.05 -15.58
CA GLY A 30 13.42 19.13 -15.23
C GLY A 30 12.75 18.99 -13.85
N ARG A 31 13.16 18.03 -13.01
CA ARG A 31 12.54 17.75 -11.71
C ARG A 31 13.31 18.43 -10.58
N ALA A 32 12.61 19.24 -9.77
CA ALA A 32 13.16 19.71 -8.51
C ALA A 32 13.30 18.58 -7.47
N SER A 33 12.30 17.69 -7.39
CA SER A 33 12.37 16.46 -6.56
C SER A 33 13.46 15.52 -7.06
N ARG A 34 14.49 15.31 -6.23
CA ARG A 34 15.60 14.39 -6.52
C ARG A 34 15.41 13.04 -5.85
N THR A 35 15.77 11.97 -6.56
CA THR A 35 15.85 10.63 -5.97
C THR A 35 17.03 10.58 -4.99
N PRO A 36 16.85 10.05 -3.77
CA PRO A 36 17.96 9.79 -2.87
C PRO A 36 18.99 8.82 -3.48
N PRO A 37 20.28 8.88 -3.10
CA PRO A 37 21.25 7.89 -3.52
C PRO A 37 20.89 6.48 -3.04
N ASP A 38 21.21 5.47 -3.84
CA ASP A 38 20.93 4.07 -3.52
C ASP A 38 21.61 3.63 -2.21
N GLY A 39 20.92 2.79 -1.44
CA GLY A 39 21.39 2.32 -0.13
C GLY A 39 21.26 3.32 1.02
N THR A 40 20.75 4.53 0.77
CA THR A 40 20.49 5.51 1.83
C THR A 40 19.33 5.08 2.72
N VAL A 41 19.55 5.07 4.04
CA VAL A 41 18.50 4.82 5.04
C VAL A 41 18.20 6.12 5.78
N ALA A 42 16.96 6.60 5.69
CA ALA A 42 16.53 7.79 6.41
C ALA A 42 16.39 7.50 7.92
N ARG A 43 16.62 8.52 8.76
CA ARG A 43 16.36 8.41 10.20
C ARG A 43 14.89 8.04 10.44
N GLY A 44 14.65 7.08 11.34
CA GLY A 44 13.31 6.55 11.62
C GLY A 44 12.78 5.54 10.59
N HIS A 45 13.53 5.24 9.54
CA HIS A 45 13.15 4.29 8.48
C HIS A 45 14.07 3.07 8.42
N LEU A 46 14.67 2.71 9.56
CA LEU A 46 15.52 1.51 9.65
C LEU A 46 14.72 0.22 9.43
N ASN A 47 13.41 0.26 9.73
CA ASN A 47 12.47 -0.84 9.49
C ASN A 47 12.94 -2.16 10.13
N GLU A 48 13.21 -2.12 11.44
CA GLU A 48 13.80 -3.22 12.20
C GLU A 48 12.93 -4.50 12.17
N ASP A 49 11.60 -4.35 12.21
CA ASP A 49 10.66 -5.46 12.08
C ASP A 49 10.53 -5.89 10.61
N LYS A 50 11.36 -6.85 10.20
CA LYS A 50 11.35 -7.38 8.84
C LYS A 50 10.02 -8.02 8.48
N ALA A 51 9.38 -8.73 9.42
CA ALA A 51 8.09 -9.35 9.18
C ALA A 51 7.05 -8.28 8.81
N PHE A 52 6.98 -7.18 9.56
CA PHE A 52 6.06 -6.08 9.30
C PHE A 52 6.39 -5.31 8.01
N TYR A 53 7.66 -4.98 7.74
CA TYR A 53 8.00 -4.12 6.61
C TYR A 53 8.21 -4.86 5.28
N THR A 54 8.40 -6.18 5.30
CA THR A 54 8.68 -6.99 4.10
C THR A 54 7.74 -8.17 3.88
N GLY A 55 7.01 -8.61 4.91
CA GLY A 55 6.21 -9.83 4.85
C GLY A 55 7.03 -11.12 4.80
N LYS A 56 8.32 -11.06 5.16
CA LYS A 56 9.26 -12.19 5.12
C LYS A 56 9.78 -12.51 6.51
N ILE A 57 10.19 -13.76 6.71
CA ILE A 57 10.87 -14.22 7.92
C ILE A 57 12.20 -13.47 8.13
N ASP A 58 12.65 -13.37 9.38
CA ASP A 58 13.84 -12.58 9.74
C ASP A 58 15.13 -13.06 9.06
N ASN A 59 15.26 -14.37 8.90
CA ASN A 59 16.39 -15.05 8.28
C ASN A 59 15.95 -15.74 6.99
N PRO A 60 15.76 -14.98 5.90
CA PRO A 60 15.36 -15.55 4.62
C PRO A 60 16.51 -16.38 4.04
N ASP A 61 16.17 -17.55 3.49
CA ASP A 61 17.10 -18.27 2.61
C ASP A 61 17.21 -17.52 1.28
N LEU A 62 18.38 -16.93 1.04
CA LEU A 62 18.68 -16.15 -0.16
C LEU A 62 18.76 -17.00 -1.43
N ASN A 63 18.89 -18.32 -1.30
CA ASN A 63 18.97 -19.25 -2.42
C ASN A 63 17.64 -19.94 -2.72
N ALA A 64 16.61 -19.72 -1.88
CA ALA A 64 15.32 -20.35 -2.06
C ALA A 64 14.66 -19.86 -3.36
N GLN A 65 14.42 -20.79 -4.27
CA GLN A 65 13.84 -20.49 -5.57
C GLN A 65 12.32 -20.42 -5.47
N VAL A 66 11.73 -19.44 -6.15
CA VAL A 66 10.28 -19.36 -6.30
C VAL A 66 9.89 -20.28 -7.44
N GLU A 67 9.21 -21.37 -7.10
CA GLU A 67 8.54 -22.22 -8.07
C GLU A 67 7.31 -21.51 -8.64
N SER A 68 7.20 -21.58 -9.97
CA SER A 68 6.07 -21.07 -10.70
C SER A 68 5.64 -22.03 -11.79
N THR A 69 4.34 -22.04 -12.09
CA THR A 69 3.74 -22.77 -13.21
C THR A 69 3.03 -21.80 -14.15
N THR A 70 2.63 -22.27 -15.33
CA THR A 70 1.82 -21.50 -16.28
C THR A 70 0.41 -22.08 -16.30
N ASP A 71 -0.60 -21.22 -16.13
CA ASP A 71 -1.99 -21.65 -16.25
C ASP A 71 -2.40 -21.88 -17.72
N ALA A 72 -3.59 -22.44 -17.93
CA ALA A 72 -4.15 -22.67 -19.28
C ALA A 72 -4.38 -21.38 -20.08
N SER A 73 -4.37 -20.21 -19.42
CA SER A 73 -4.49 -18.89 -20.03
C SER A 73 -3.14 -18.22 -20.30
N GLY A 74 -2.02 -18.90 -20.01
CA GLY A 74 -0.67 -18.42 -20.26
C GLY A 74 -0.10 -17.52 -19.16
N ASN A 75 -0.75 -17.40 -17.99
CA ASN A 75 -0.25 -16.59 -16.88
C ASN A 75 0.73 -17.37 -15.99
N THR A 76 1.81 -16.72 -15.56
CA THR A 76 2.74 -17.26 -14.56
C THR A 76 2.11 -17.19 -13.16
N LEU A 77 1.90 -18.36 -12.55
CA LEU A 77 1.39 -18.55 -11.21
C LEU A 77 2.50 -18.97 -10.25
N VAL A 78 2.63 -18.30 -9.11
CA VAL A 78 3.53 -18.71 -8.03
C VAL A 78 2.94 -19.88 -7.26
N THR A 79 3.70 -20.98 -7.11
CA THR A 79 3.27 -22.19 -6.40
C THR A 79 4.05 -22.45 -5.12
N SER A 80 5.22 -21.84 -4.94
CA SER A 80 5.97 -21.85 -3.68
C SER A 80 6.19 -20.43 -3.15
N PHE A 81 6.15 -20.25 -1.84
CA PHE A 81 6.31 -18.93 -1.21
C PHE A 81 7.48 -18.96 -0.22
N PRO A 82 8.72 -19.14 -0.71
CA PRO A 82 9.87 -19.20 0.17
C PRO A 82 10.00 -17.89 0.96
N ASN A 83 10.35 -18.03 2.24
CA ASN A 83 10.59 -16.93 3.19
C ASN A 83 9.38 -16.08 3.56
N ALA A 84 8.19 -16.31 3.01
CA ALA A 84 7.00 -15.54 3.37
C ALA A 84 6.46 -15.96 4.75
N ILE A 85 5.97 -14.99 5.54
CA ILE A 85 5.33 -15.29 6.83
C ILE A 85 3.89 -15.76 6.65
N ASP A 86 3.49 -16.78 7.42
CA ASP A 86 2.13 -17.32 7.41
C ASP A 86 1.16 -16.52 8.28
N GLU A 87 1.66 -15.82 9.29
CA GLU A 87 0.86 -15.10 10.30
C GLU A 87 0.98 -13.59 10.17
N PHE A 88 -0.05 -12.86 10.58
CA PHE A 88 0.01 -11.40 10.62
C PHE A 88 0.97 -10.93 11.73
N PRO A 89 1.85 -9.94 11.44
CA PRO A 89 2.74 -9.35 12.44
C PRO A 89 2.04 -8.33 13.37
N LEU A 90 0.73 -8.18 13.23
CA LEU A 90 -0.12 -7.24 13.97
C LEU A 90 -1.50 -7.88 14.25
N PRO A 91 -2.20 -7.45 15.31
CA PRO A 91 -3.54 -7.96 15.62
C PRO A 91 -4.53 -7.72 14.48
N VAL A 92 -5.25 -8.76 14.07
CA VAL A 92 -6.35 -8.64 13.10
C VAL A 92 -7.63 -8.23 13.85
N THR A 93 -7.89 -6.93 13.91
CA THR A 93 -9.10 -6.37 14.52
C THR A 93 -10.14 -5.98 13.48
N ARG A 94 -11.36 -5.66 13.92
CA ARG A 94 -12.40 -5.16 13.01
C ARG A 94 -11.99 -3.85 12.35
N GLU A 95 -11.37 -2.95 13.10
CA GLU A 95 -10.87 -1.67 12.63
C GLU A 95 -9.80 -1.85 11.55
N LEU A 96 -8.93 -2.85 11.68
CA LEU A 96 -7.94 -3.18 10.65
C LEU A 96 -8.62 -3.64 9.36
N ILE A 97 -9.67 -4.47 9.47
CA ILE A 97 -10.41 -4.97 8.31
C ILE A 97 -11.17 -3.84 7.63
N ASP A 98 -11.85 -2.97 8.38
CA ASP A 98 -12.58 -1.81 7.84
C ASP A 98 -11.62 -0.84 7.13
N ARG A 99 -10.44 -0.62 7.72
CA ARG A 99 -9.37 0.13 7.07
C ARG A 99 -8.89 -0.55 5.77
N GLY A 100 -8.78 -1.87 5.80
CA GLY A 100 -8.42 -2.68 4.64
C GLY A 100 -9.43 -2.56 3.51
N GLU A 101 -10.72 -2.58 3.82
CA GLU A 101 -11.81 -2.37 2.86
C GLU A 101 -11.71 -0.99 2.19
N GLU A 102 -11.55 0.08 3.00
CA GLU A 102 -11.39 1.44 2.50
C GLU A 102 -10.22 1.52 1.50
N ARG A 103 -9.06 0.97 1.87
CA ARG A 103 -7.85 1.00 1.04
C ARG A 103 -7.98 0.11 -0.20
N TYR A 104 -8.61 -1.06 -0.08
CA TYR A 104 -8.89 -1.95 -1.21
C TYR A 104 -9.77 -1.26 -2.26
N ASN A 105 -10.82 -0.58 -1.80
CA ASN A 105 -11.75 0.15 -2.66
C ASN A 105 -11.13 1.36 -3.36
N ILE A 106 -9.97 1.84 -2.89
CA ILE A 106 -9.20 2.91 -3.56
C ILE A 106 -8.23 2.33 -4.58
N TYR A 107 -7.42 1.35 -4.19
CA TYR A 107 -6.26 0.92 -4.99
C TYR A 107 -6.48 -0.37 -5.79
N CYS A 108 -7.26 -1.31 -5.26
CA CYS A 108 -7.25 -2.70 -5.72
C CYS A 108 -8.50 -3.06 -6.53
N ILE A 109 -9.67 -2.53 -6.15
CA ILE A 109 -10.97 -2.87 -6.76
C ILE A 109 -11.02 -2.66 -8.28
N VAL A 110 -10.26 -1.67 -8.78
CA VAL A 110 -10.24 -1.30 -10.20
C VAL A 110 -9.83 -2.47 -11.09
N CYS A 111 -8.92 -3.32 -10.60
CA CYS A 111 -8.42 -4.51 -11.30
C CYS A 111 -9.02 -5.81 -10.72
N HIS A 112 -9.08 -5.93 -9.40
CA HIS A 112 -9.46 -7.19 -8.74
C HIS A 112 -10.96 -7.37 -8.53
N GLY A 113 -11.78 -6.32 -8.75
CA GLY A 113 -13.23 -6.38 -8.61
C GLY A 113 -13.71 -6.32 -7.15
N PRO A 114 -15.01 -6.06 -6.90
CA PRO A 114 -15.53 -5.85 -5.54
C PRO A 114 -15.45 -7.09 -4.65
N VAL A 115 -15.50 -8.27 -5.25
CA VAL A 115 -15.43 -9.56 -4.54
C VAL A 115 -14.07 -10.24 -4.71
N GLY A 116 -13.08 -9.61 -5.36
CA GLY A 116 -11.77 -10.21 -5.59
C GLY A 116 -11.73 -11.29 -6.68
N ALA A 117 -12.69 -11.29 -7.61
CA ALA A 117 -12.77 -12.27 -8.71
C ALA A 117 -11.84 -11.95 -9.90
N GLY A 118 -11.09 -10.84 -9.84
CA GLY A 118 -10.23 -10.40 -10.96
C GLY A 118 -11.02 -9.74 -12.10
N ASP A 119 -12.28 -9.37 -11.88
CA ASP A 119 -13.20 -8.89 -12.93
C ASP A 119 -13.44 -7.37 -12.84
N GLY A 120 -12.46 -6.62 -12.31
CA GLY A 120 -12.54 -5.18 -12.13
C GLY A 120 -12.79 -4.41 -13.43
N MET A 121 -13.19 -3.14 -13.31
CA MET A 121 -13.65 -2.34 -14.46
C MET A 121 -12.60 -2.25 -15.59
N ILE A 122 -11.30 -2.26 -15.27
CA ILE A 122 -10.26 -2.19 -16.30
C ILE A 122 -10.12 -3.52 -17.07
N VAL A 123 -10.40 -4.65 -16.42
CA VAL A 123 -10.39 -5.99 -17.05
C VAL A 123 -11.53 -6.11 -18.05
N ARG A 124 -12.72 -5.62 -17.67
CA ARG A 124 -13.89 -5.53 -18.57
C ARG A 124 -13.65 -4.64 -19.79
N ARG A 125 -12.58 -3.83 -19.78
CA ARG A 125 -12.16 -2.96 -20.89
C ARG A 125 -10.94 -3.51 -21.65
N GLY A 126 -10.56 -4.76 -21.43
CA GLY A 126 -9.53 -5.46 -22.21
C GLY A 126 -8.17 -5.58 -21.52
N PHE A 127 -8.04 -5.17 -20.26
CA PHE A 127 -6.85 -5.51 -19.46
C PHE A 127 -6.86 -7.01 -19.11
N SER A 128 -5.68 -7.64 -19.01
CA SER A 128 -5.60 -9.05 -18.61
C SER A 128 -6.15 -9.25 -17.21
N GLN A 129 -7.04 -10.23 -17.07
CA GLN A 129 -7.64 -10.60 -15.79
C GLN A 129 -6.56 -11.02 -14.79
N PRO A 130 -6.45 -10.35 -13.62
CA PRO A 130 -5.67 -10.85 -12.51
C PRO A 130 -6.24 -12.19 -11.99
N PRO A 131 -5.43 -13.03 -11.34
CA PRO A 131 -5.94 -14.21 -10.66
C PRO A 131 -7.04 -13.86 -9.64
N THR A 132 -8.05 -14.72 -9.54
CA THR A 132 -9.09 -14.59 -8.52
C THR A 132 -8.52 -14.97 -7.15
N TYR A 133 -8.85 -14.20 -6.11
CA TYR A 133 -8.42 -14.54 -4.75
C TYR A 133 -9.02 -15.84 -4.22
N HIS A 134 -10.04 -16.35 -4.91
CA HIS A 134 -10.79 -17.55 -4.55
C HIS A 134 -10.15 -18.85 -5.06
N ASP A 135 -9.03 -18.77 -5.78
CA ASP A 135 -8.26 -19.96 -6.14
C ASP A 135 -7.64 -20.60 -4.90
N ASP A 136 -7.69 -21.92 -4.79
CA ASP A 136 -7.14 -22.65 -3.64
C ASP A 136 -5.64 -22.38 -3.44
N ARG A 137 -4.91 -22.12 -4.54
CA ARG A 137 -3.52 -21.68 -4.50
C ARG A 137 -3.35 -20.39 -3.68
N LEU A 138 -4.22 -19.39 -3.89
CA LEU A 138 -4.15 -18.11 -3.18
C LEU A 138 -4.79 -18.17 -1.79
N ARG A 139 -5.81 -19.00 -1.59
CA ARG A 139 -6.32 -19.29 -0.23
C ARG A 139 -5.24 -19.93 0.63
N ASN A 140 -4.41 -20.79 0.03
CA ASN A 140 -3.33 -21.47 0.73
C ASN A 140 -2.00 -20.70 0.79
N ALA A 141 -1.84 -19.64 -0.01
CA ALA A 141 -0.65 -18.79 0.05
C ALA A 141 -0.49 -18.15 1.45
N PRO A 142 0.74 -17.90 1.94
CA PRO A 142 1.01 -17.17 3.17
C PRO A 142 0.55 -15.71 3.09
N VAL A 143 0.25 -15.07 4.21
CA VAL A 143 -0.14 -13.64 4.25
C VAL A 143 0.99 -12.73 3.76
N GLY A 144 2.24 -13.11 4.03
CA GLY A 144 3.43 -12.41 3.55
C GLY A 144 3.54 -12.33 2.03
N HIS A 145 3.00 -13.32 1.30
CA HIS A 145 2.98 -13.29 -0.17
C HIS A 145 2.15 -12.10 -0.70
N PHE A 146 0.97 -11.88 -0.14
CA PHE A 146 0.12 -10.76 -0.56
C PHE A 146 0.78 -9.42 -0.25
N PHE A 147 1.42 -9.30 0.92
CA PHE A 147 2.17 -8.09 1.28
C PHE A 147 3.32 -7.81 0.29
N ASP A 148 4.10 -8.84 -0.06
CA ASP A 148 5.22 -8.73 -1.01
C ASP A 148 4.72 -8.33 -2.41
N VAL A 149 3.63 -8.94 -2.90
CA VAL A 149 3.02 -8.60 -4.19
C VAL A 149 2.50 -7.16 -4.21
N ILE A 150 1.85 -6.69 -3.14
CA ILE A 150 1.42 -5.28 -3.04
C ILE A 150 2.64 -4.35 -3.02
N THR A 151 3.71 -4.73 -2.33
CA THR A 151 4.91 -3.91 -2.15
C THR A 151 5.72 -3.79 -3.44
N ASN A 152 6.06 -4.92 -4.04
CA ASN A 152 7.03 -5.04 -5.12
C ASN A 152 6.39 -5.22 -6.50
N GLY A 153 5.09 -5.56 -6.55
CA GLY A 153 4.40 -5.94 -7.78
C GLY A 153 4.65 -7.40 -8.16
N TRP A 154 3.85 -7.91 -9.10
CA TRP A 154 4.02 -9.25 -9.66
C TRP A 154 3.44 -9.32 -11.08
N GLY A 155 4.20 -9.86 -12.02
CA GLY A 155 3.77 -9.97 -13.41
C GLY A 155 3.40 -8.61 -14.00
N ARG A 156 2.11 -8.39 -14.28
CA ARG A 156 1.57 -7.12 -14.82
C ARG A 156 1.08 -6.15 -13.73
N MET A 157 1.09 -6.57 -12.46
CA MET A 157 0.73 -5.73 -11.32
C MET A 157 1.92 -4.89 -10.89
N ASN A 158 1.74 -3.57 -10.82
CA ASN A 158 2.76 -2.65 -10.32
C ASN A 158 2.95 -2.79 -8.80
N GLY A 159 4.13 -2.39 -8.31
CA GLY A 159 4.36 -2.21 -6.87
C GLY A 159 3.71 -0.93 -6.36
N TYR A 160 3.13 -0.99 -5.16
CA TYR A 160 2.39 0.11 -4.53
C TYR A 160 3.10 0.72 -3.31
N ALA A 161 4.37 0.34 -3.06
CA ALA A 161 5.10 0.79 -1.87
C ALA A 161 5.23 2.31 -1.71
N ALA A 162 5.26 3.06 -2.83
CA ALA A 162 5.34 4.52 -2.81
C ALA A 162 4.00 5.19 -2.45
N SER A 163 2.88 4.48 -2.61
CA SER A 163 1.53 5.03 -2.47
C SER A 163 0.76 4.49 -1.27
N ILE A 164 1.13 3.30 -0.77
CA ILE A 164 0.43 2.60 0.31
C ILE A 164 1.43 2.29 1.44
N PRO A 165 1.27 2.88 2.63
CA PRO A 165 2.10 2.59 3.80
C PRO A 165 2.04 1.12 4.23
N ALA A 166 3.08 0.61 4.90
CA ALA A 166 3.15 -0.79 5.33
C ALA A 166 1.93 -1.25 6.15
N ALA A 167 1.46 -0.44 7.10
CA ALA A 167 0.26 -0.75 7.88
C ALA A 167 -1.00 -0.92 7.01
N ASP A 168 -1.20 -0.01 6.05
CA ASP A 168 -2.34 -0.07 5.13
C ASP A 168 -2.23 -1.27 4.16
N ARG A 169 -1.01 -1.68 3.79
CA ARG A 169 -0.81 -2.93 3.01
C ARG A 169 -1.28 -4.15 3.81
N TRP A 170 -0.93 -4.24 5.09
CA TRP A 170 -1.43 -5.32 5.95
C TRP A 170 -2.94 -5.28 6.14
N ALA A 171 -3.53 -4.09 6.28
CA ALA A 171 -4.97 -3.92 6.34
C ALA A 171 -5.65 -4.48 5.07
N ILE A 172 -5.10 -4.17 3.89
CA ILE A 172 -5.57 -4.74 2.61
C ILE A 172 -5.45 -6.27 2.62
N VAL A 173 -4.34 -6.83 3.11
CA VAL A 173 -4.18 -8.30 3.20
C VAL A 173 -5.24 -8.92 4.11
N ALA A 174 -5.58 -8.30 5.25
CA ALA A 174 -6.67 -8.76 6.11
C ALA A 174 -8.04 -8.69 5.38
N TYR A 175 -8.29 -7.63 4.62
CA TYR A 175 -9.51 -7.54 3.82
C TYR A 175 -9.57 -8.60 2.71
N ILE A 176 -8.45 -8.91 2.05
CA ILE A 176 -8.37 -10.00 1.06
C ILE A 176 -8.76 -11.35 1.70
N ARG A 177 -8.28 -11.64 2.91
CA ARG A 177 -8.70 -12.85 3.66
C ARG A 177 -10.20 -12.85 3.97
N THR A 178 -10.76 -11.68 4.29
CA THR A 178 -12.20 -11.51 4.50
C THR A 178 -12.98 -11.79 3.22
N LEU A 179 -12.50 -11.31 2.06
CA LEU A 179 -13.10 -11.62 0.76
C LEU A 179 -13.07 -13.14 0.49
N GLN A 180 -11.95 -13.81 0.75
CA GLN A 180 -11.83 -15.27 0.56
C GLN A 180 -12.87 -16.05 1.37
N VAL A 181 -13.11 -15.66 2.62
CA VAL A 181 -14.13 -16.29 3.48
C VAL A 181 -15.54 -15.91 3.07
N SER A 182 -15.78 -14.71 2.55
CA SER A 182 -17.11 -14.32 2.05
C SER A 182 -17.65 -15.25 0.95
N GLN A 183 -16.75 -15.85 0.16
CA GLN A 183 -17.11 -16.79 -0.92
C GLN A 183 -16.94 -18.26 -0.51
N ASN A 184 -16.39 -18.52 0.68
CA ASN A 184 -16.21 -19.87 1.23
C ASN A 184 -16.31 -19.82 2.77
N PRO A 185 -17.53 -19.66 3.32
CA PRO A 185 -17.73 -19.38 4.75
C PRO A 185 -17.33 -20.55 5.66
N ASP A 186 -17.22 -21.76 5.12
CA ASP A 186 -16.84 -22.96 5.86
C ASP A 186 -15.31 -23.07 6.07
N GLN A 187 -14.51 -22.25 5.39
CA GLN A 187 -13.08 -22.16 5.65
C GLN A 187 -12.79 -21.23 6.84
N ALA A 188 -12.04 -21.74 7.82
CA ALA A 188 -11.49 -20.92 8.88
C ALA A 188 -10.62 -19.79 8.30
N LEU A 189 -10.89 -18.56 8.73
CA LEU A 189 -10.06 -17.39 8.47
C LEU A 189 -8.60 -17.70 8.87
N LYS A 190 -7.67 -17.75 7.90
CA LYS A 190 -6.22 -17.70 8.16
C LYS A 190 -5.81 -16.27 8.58
N MET A 191 -6.32 -15.87 9.73
CA MET A 191 -6.13 -14.56 10.37
C MET A 191 -5.37 -14.72 11.70
N ASN A 192 -4.57 -15.77 11.80
CA ASN A 192 -3.68 -15.97 12.93
C ASN A 192 -2.64 -14.85 13.00
N THR A 193 -2.36 -14.43 14.22
CA THR A 193 -1.44 -13.36 14.55
C THR A 193 -0.26 -13.95 15.30
N ASN A 194 0.96 -13.56 14.95
CA ASN A 194 2.11 -13.94 15.75
C ASN A 194 2.15 -13.08 17.03
N THR A 195 1.72 -13.65 18.15
CA THR A 195 1.70 -12.98 19.46
C THR A 195 3.12 -12.60 19.97
N GLN A 196 4.19 -13.04 19.31
CA GLN A 196 5.57 -12.76 19.74
C GLN A 196 6.11 -11.37 19.34
N ALA A 197 5.45 -10.63 18.45
CA ALA A 197 5.89 -9.27 18.08
C ALA A 197 5.38 -8.17 19.03
N ASN A 198 4.44 -8.47 19.93
CA ASN A 198 3.67 -7.46 20.65
C ASN A 198 4.29 -6.97 21.98
N THR A 199 5.62 -6.90 22.09
CA THR A 199 6.25 -6.22 23.25
C THR A 199 6.93 -4.90 22.87
N GLN A 200 7.25 -4.65 21.60
CA GLN A 200 7.96 -3.42 21.21
C GLN A 200 7.59 -2.94 19.80
N ALA A 201 6.41 -2.34 19.63
CA ALA A 201 6.16 -1.25 18.68
C ALA A 201 4.66 -0.95 18.60
N SER A 202 4.21 0.07 19.33
CA SER A 202 3.05 0.83 18.89
C SER A 202 3.55 1.83 17.84
N PRO A 203 3.14 1.79 16.57
CA PRO A 203 3.31 2.94 15.71
C PRO A 203 2.33 3.99 16.20
N ALA A 204 2.86 5.13 16.66
CA ALA A 204 2.08 6.31 16.92
C ALA A 204 1.28 6.63 15.65
N VAL A 205 -0.05 6.53 15.74
CA VAL A 205 -0.95 7.19 14.81
C VAL A 205 -0.67 8.69 15.00
N GLU A 206 0.08 9.29 14.08
CA GLU A 206 0.26 10.73 14.04
C GLU A 206 -1.05 11.36 13.58
N GLU A 207 -1.97 11.51 14.54
CA GLU A 207 -3.21 12.25 14.36
C GLU A 207 -2.85 13.73 14.25
N LYS A 208 -2.81 14.24 13.01
CA LYS A 208 -2.73 15.67 12.76
C LYS A 208 -3.98 16.34 13.36
N PRO A 209 -3.86 17.27 14.34
CA PRO A 209 -5.03 17.89 14.92
C PRO A 209 -5.73 18.78 13.88
N ALA A 210 -7.05 18.62 13.79
CA ALA A 210 -7.92 19.50 13.02
C ALA A 210 -7.84 20.93 13.59
N ALA A 211 -7.37 21.87 12.78
CA ALA A 211 -7.46 23.29 13.11
C ALA A 211 -8.92 23.76 13.02
N ASN A 212 -9.62 23.71 14.15
CA ASN A 212 -10.88 24.43 14.35
C ASN A 212 -10.55 25.83 14.90
N THR A 213 -10.79 26.88 14.10
CA THR A 213 -10.93 28.24 14.61
C THR A 213 -12.29 28.80 14.20
N ASN A 214 -13.33 28.38 14.92
CA ASN A 214 -14.52 29.21 15.09
C ASN A 214 -14.16 30.41 15.98
N THR A 215 -13.89 31.56 15.38
CA THR A 215 -14.02 32.85 16.08
C THR A 215 -15.31 33.52 15.65
N SER A 216 -16.35 33.30 16.45
CA SER A 216 -17.47 34.22 16.58
C SER A 216 -17.12 35.26 17.66
N GLY A 217 -17.33 36.53 17.32
CA GLY A 217 -17.11 37.68 18.21
C GLY A 217 -16.63 38.84 17.34
N GLY A 218 -17.36 39.92 17.14
CA GLY A 218 -18.38 40.53 17.97
C GLY A 218 -18.13 42.02 17.83
N ALA A 219 -19.01 42.70 17.10
CA ALA A 219 -18.93 44.14 16.88
C ALA A 219 -19.05 44.90 18.21
N THR A 220 -18.18 45.90 18.43
CA THR A 220 -18.54 47.18 19.07
C THR A 220 -17.38 48.17 19.02
N GLN A 221 -17.71 49.35 18.48
CA GLN A 221 -17.12 50.70 18.65
C GLN A 221 -15.70 50.96 18.17
#